data_AF-A0A527GHS3-F1
#
_entry.id   AF-A0A527GHS3-F1
#
_cell.length_a   1.000
_cell.length_b   1.000
_cell.length_c   1.000
_cell.angle_alpha   90.00
_cell.angle_beta   90.00
_cell.angle_gamma   90.00
#
_symmetry.space_group_name_H-M   'P 1'
#
loop_
_entity.id
_entity.type
_entity.pdbx_description
1 polymer ?
#
loop_
_entity_poly.entity_id
_entity_poly.type
_entity_poly.pdbx_seq_one_letter_code
_entity_poly.pdbx_strand_id
1 'polypeptide(L)'
;LDSVRMINRAGLKVIVDMHLIPAGGSRKIGMAQVMDDPRTFDAYLEMVRKMARTLAGENPAQVAFEPMNEPIVDCDSDGTSLW
;
A
#
# COMPACT_ATOMS: atom_id res chain seq x y z
N LEU A 1 -9.88 3.62 -11.03
CA LEU A 1 -9.77 2.59 -12.09
C LEU A 1 -9.48 3.21 -13.45
N ASP A 2 -10.12 4.32 -13.82
CA ASP A 2 -9.93 4.91 -15.17
C ASP A 2 -8.48 5.21 -15.52
N SER A 3 -7.68 5.71 -14.56
CA SER A 3 -6.24 5.92 -14.77
C SER A 3 -5.49 4.62 -15.05
N VAL A 4 -5.80 3.53 -14.33
CA VAL A 4 -5.19 2.20 -14.56
C VAL A 4 -5.46 1.75 -16.00
N ARG A 5 -6.73 1.82 -16.41
CA ARG A 5 -7.16 1.39 -17.74
C ARG A 5 -6.62 2.30 -18.85
N MET A 6 -6.48 3.59 -18.60
CA MET A 6 -5.85 4.53 -19.52
C MET A 6 -4.40 4.14 -19.79
N ILE A 7 -3.62 3.83 -18.75
CA ILE A 7 -2.22 3.42 -18.88
C ILE A 7 -2.09 2.05 -19.56
N ASN A 8 -2.95 1.08 -19.22
CA ASN A 8 -2.97 -0.20 -19.94
C ASN A 8 -3.32 -0.05 -21.43
N ARG A 9 -4.26 0.84 -21.79
CA ARG A 9 -4.55 1.16 -23.21
C ARG A 9 -3.36 1.81 -23.93
N ALA A 10 -2.48 2.48 -23.21
CA ALA A 10 -1.23 3.01 -23.74
C ALA A 10 -0.12 1.94 -23.87
N GLY A 11 -0.41 0.68 -23.55
CA GLY A 11 0.53 -0.44 -23.65
C GLY A 11 1.47 -0.60 -22.46
N LEU A 12 1.20 0.09 -21.34
CA LEU A 12 2.03 0.07 -20.14
C LEU A 12 1.35 -0.71 -19.00
N LYS A 13 2.18 -1.34 -18.16
CA LYS A 13 1.73 -1.99 -16.92
C LYS A 13 1.57 -0.96 -15.81
N VAL A 14 0.72 -1.29 -14.83
CA VAL A 14 0.43 -0.42 -13.69
C VAL A 14 0.69 -1.18 -12.40
N ILE A 15 1.35 -0.50 -11.45
CA ILE A 15 1.39 -0.90 -10.05
C ILE A 15 0.53 0.12 -9.30
N VAL A 16 -0.48 -0.37 -8.58
CA VAL A 16 -1.25 0.46 -7.66
C VAL A 16 -0.61 0.32 -6.29
N ASP A 17 0.07 1.37 -5.87
CA ASP A 17 0.77 1.44 -4.59
C ASP A 17 -0.05 2.19 -3.54
N MET A 18 -0.12 1.63 -2.34
CA MET A 18 -0.76 2.21 -1.17
C MET A 18 0.24 3.11 -0.41
N HIS A 19 0.70 4.17 -1.06
CA HIS A 19 1.59 5.13 -0.44
C HIS A 19 0.85 6.03 0.57
N LEU A 20 1.33 6.09 1.82
CA LEU A 20 0.85 7.09 2.77
C LEU A 20 1.43 8.46 2.40
N ILE A 21 0.57 9.43 2.10
CA ILE A 21 0.98 10.82 1.88
C ILE A 21 0.65 11.62 3.15
N PRO A 22 1.58 12.45 3.67
CA PRO A 22 1.30 13.27 4.84
C PRO A 22 0.10 14.20 4.60
N ALA A 23 -1.02 13.93 5.27
CA ALA A 23 -2.21 14.78 5.21
C ALA A 23 -2.13 15.87 6.31
N GLY A 24 -1.65 17.07 5.93
CA GLY A 24 -1.95 18.33 6.64
C GLY A 24 -1.24 18.62 7.98
N GLY A 25 -0.68 19.83 8.07
CA GLY A 25 -0.58 20.70 9.25
C GLY A 25 0.21 20.27 10.49
N SER A 26 -0.02 19.07 11.05
CA SER A 26 0.53 18.75 12.38
C SER A 26 0.56 17.27 12.79
N ARG A 27 0.08 16.30 11.99
CA ARG A 27 0.15 14.87 12.37
C ARG A 27 0.45 13.98 11.16
N LYS A 28 1.69 13.54 11.05
CA LYS A 28 2.12 12.52 10.09
C LYS A 28 1.79 11.14 10.68
N ILE A 29 0.76 10.46 10.14
CA ILE A 29 0.67 9.00 10.29
C ILE A 29 1.49 8.43 9.13
N GLY A 30 2.72 8.05 9.42
CA GLY A 30 3.56 7.26 8.52
C GLY A 30 3.38 5.78 8.79
N MET A 31 4.10 4.95 8.02
CA MET A 31 3.96 3.49 8.14
C MET A 31 4.36 2.96 9.51
N ALA A 32 5.32 3.58 10.18
CA ALA A 32 5.68 3.22 11.56
C ALA A 32 4.47 3.29 12.52
N GLN A 33 3.68 4.37 12.47
CA GLN A 33 2.47 4.49 13.31
C GLN A 33 1.39 3.48 12.91
N VAL A 34 1.24 3.18 11.62
CA VAL A 34 0.30 2.15 11.16
C VAL A 34 0.70 0.78 11.69
N MET A 35 1.99 0.47 11.76
CA MET A 35 2.49 -0.83 12.23
C MET A 35 2.50 -0.96 13.76
N ASP A 36 2.67 0.15 14.49
CA ASP A 36 2.78 0.16 15.97
C ASP A 36 1.41 0.15 16.71
N ASP A 37 0.34 0.68 16.10
CA ASP A 37 -1.00 0.68 16.70
C ASP A 37 -1.94 -0.33 15.99
N PRO A 38 -2.35 -1.43 16.65
CA PRO A 38 -3.25 -2.44 16.07
C PRO A 38 -4.55 -1.86 15.49
N ARG A 39 -5.11 -0.83 16.11
CA ARG A 39 -6.36 -0.21 15.60
C ARG A 39 -6.13 0.55 14.30
N THR A 40 -4.99 1.22 14.20
CA THR A 40 -4.59 1.91 12.97
C THR A 40 -4.25 0.91 11.88
N PHE A 41 -3.59 -0.20 12.22
CA PHE A 41 -3.34 -1.31 11.29
C PHE A 41 -4.65 -1.93 10.75
N ASP A 42 -5.62 -2.21 11.62
CA ASP A 42 -6.92 -2.75 11.19
C ASP A 42 -7.66 -1.79 10.25
N ALA A 43 -7.63 -0.49 10.53
CA ALA A 43 -8.21 0.52 9.65
C ALA A 43 -7.49 0.57 8.29
N TYR A 44 -6.17 0.42 8.28
CA TYR A 44 -5.37 0.30 7.07
C TYR A 44 -5.75 -0.96 6.26
N LEU A 45 -5.93 -2.10 6.92
CA LEU A 45 -6.37 -3.34 6.28
C LEU A 45 -7.74 -3.20 5.59
N GLU A 46 -8.67 -2.44 6.17
CA GLU A 46 -9.96 -2.17 5.51
C GLU A 46 -9.79 -1.41 4.19
N MET A 47 -8.88 -0.42 4.16
CA MET A 47 -8.54 0.29 2.93
C MET A 47 -7.90 -0.64 1.90
N VAL A 48 -6.94 -1.46 2.31
CA VAL A 48 -6.28 -2.46 1.45
C VAL A 48 -7.31 -3.45 0.89
N ARG A 49 -8.21 -3.98 1.72
CA ARG A 49 -9.29 -4.89 1.30
C ARG A 49 -10.21 -4.26 0.25
N LYS A 50 -10.56 -2.99 0.43
CA LYS A 50 -11.40 -2.25 -0.53
C LYS A 50 -10.67 -2.08 -1.86
N MET A 51 -9.39 -1.75 -1.85
CA MET A 51 -8.61 -1.59 -3.09
C MET A 51 -8.40 -2.94 -3.79
N ALA A 52 -8.05 -3.99 -3.05
CA ALA A 52 -7.92 -5.34 -3.59
C ALA A 52 -9.21 -5.80 -4.32
N ARG A 53 -10.38 -5.63 -3.69
CA ARG A 53 -11.68 -5.94 -4.32
C ARG A 53 -11.94 -5.08 -5.57
N THR A 54 -11.49 -3.83 -5.57
CA THR A 54 -11.62 -2.92 -6.71
C THR A 54 -10.76 -3.36 -7.90
N LEU A 55 -9.55 -3.89 -7.64
CA LEU A 55 -8.59 -4.34 -8.65
C LEU A 55 -8.79 -5.80 -9.08
N ALA A 56 -9.57 -6.59 -8.35
CA ALA A 56 -9.76 -8.02 -8.58
C ALA A 56 -10.27 -8.40 -9.98
N GLY A 57 -10.92 -7.47 -10.68
CA GLY A 57 -11.41 -7.67 -12.06
C GLY A 57 -10.42 -7.26 -13.16
N GLU A 58 -9.28 -6.67 -12.83
CA GLU A 58 -8.27 -6.24 -13.82
C GLU A 58 -7.35 -7.40 -14.22
N ASN A 59 -6.71 -7.32 -15.39
CA ASN A 59 -5.81 -8.38 -15.86
C ASN A 59 -4.53 -8.42 -14.99
N PRO A 60 -4.24 -9.53 -14.29
CA PRO A 60 -3.06 -9.61 -13.40
C PRO A 60 -1.72 -9.56 -14.13
N ALA A 61 -1.68 -9.79 -15.45
CA ALA A 61 -0.47 -9.60 -16.25
C ALA A 61 -0.17 -8.11 -16.56
N GLN A 62 -1.13 -7.22 -16.29
CA GLN A 62 -1.08 -5.79 -16.61
C GLN A 62 -1.19 -4.87 -15.39
N VAL A 63 -1.79 -5.36 -14.31
CA VAL A 63 -2.01 -4.61 -13.08
C VAL A 63 -1.51 -5.42 -11.88
N ALA A 64 -0.60 -4.82 -11.12
CA ALA A 64 -0.16 -5.33 -9.82
C ALA A 64 -0.67 -4.43 -8.69
N PHE A 65 -0.81 -5.01 -7.50
CA PHE A 65 -1.23 -4.31 -6.30
C PHE A 65 -0.11 -4.40 -5.26
N GLU A 66 0.40 -3.25 -4.84
CA GLU A 66 1.37 -3.12 -3.75
C GLU A 66 0.61 -2.69 -2.49
N PRO A 67 0.32 -3.62 -1.57
CA PRO A 67 -0.60 -3.37 -0.47
C PRO A 67 0.02 -2.51 0.64
N MET A 68 1.33 -2.26 0.61
CA MET A 68 2.05 -1.48 1.61
C MET A 68 3.38 -0.98 1.05
N ASN A 69 3.52 0.34 1.00
CA ASN A 69 4.78 1.00 0.64
C ASN A 69 5.70 1.09 1.87
N GLU A 70 6.98 0.73 1.72
CA GLU A 70 8.05 0.94 2.72
C GLU A 70 7.67 0.58 4.17
N PRO A 71 7.31 -0.70 4.47
CA PRO A 71 7.19 -1.14 5.84
C PRO A 71 8.50 -0.90 6.60
N ILE A 72 8.41 -0.34 7.79
CA ILE A 72 9.57 -0.16 8.66
C ILE A 72 9.77 -1.47 9.41
N VAL A 73 10.68 -2.28 8.89
CA VAL A 73 11.17 -3.51 9.53
C VAL A 73 12.62 -3.26 9.90
N ASP A 74 13.05 -3.69 11.10
CA ASP A 74 14.48 -3.72 11.50
C ASP A 74 15.27 -2.40 11.39
N CYS A 75 14.82 -1.31 12.02
CA CYS A 75 15.65 -0.10 12.20
C CYS A 75 16.44 -0.08 13.53
N ASP A 76 16.32 -1.12 14.35
CA ASP A 76 17.06 -1.29 15.62
C ASP A 76 18.26 -2.26 15.44
N SER A 77 19.28 -2.13 16.31
CA SER A 77 20.57 -2.84 16.20
C SER A 77 20.47 -4.37 16.23
N ASP A 78 19.35 -4.90 16.70
CA ASP A 78 19.14 -6.32 16.99
C ASP A 78 18.17 -6.94 15.94
N GLY A 79 18.41 -6.60 14.66
CA GLY A 79 17.56 -6.97 13.51
C GLY A 79 17.02 -8.39 13.56
N THR A 80 15.77 -8.55 13.09
CA THR A 80 15.04 -9.82 13.22
C THR A 80 15.82 -11.01 12.65
N SER A 81 15.74 -12.12 13.39
CA SER A 81 16.03 -13.46 12.86
C SER A 81 15.09 -13.68 11.69
N LEU A 82 15.57 -13.39 10.49
CA LEU A 82 14.96 -13.88 9.27
C LEU A 82 15.20 -15.39 9.30
N TRP A 83 14.13 -16.09 9.69
CA TRP A 83 13.98 -17.54 9.86
C TRP A 83 14.49 -18.12 11.18
#